data_AF-A0A127F344-F1
#
_entry.id   AF-A0A127F344-F1
#
_cell.length_a   1.000
_cell.length_b   1.000
_cell.length_c   1.000
_cell.angle_alpha   90.00
_cell.angle_beta   90.00
_cell.angle_gamma   90.00
#
_symmetry.space_group_name_H-M   'P 1'
#
loop_
_entity.id
_entity.type
_entity.pdbx_description
1 polymer ?
#
loop_
_entity_poly.entity_id
_entity_poly.type
_entity_poly.pdbx_seq_one_letter_code
_entity_poly.pdbx_strand_id
1 'polypeptide(L)'
;MNQPHMDIPVRAPSATSADDTVLPFEIGALDLRGRVVRLGAAVDSILNSHNYPQPVAKLLGEAIALTVMLGMSLKFEGRFILQTQTDGPVRMLVVDFRSPSQVRACARYDKARVAGLIESGKTSSADLLGHGHLAMTIDQGADMNRYQGLVALNGGTLEDAAHEYFKSSEQIPTRVRLAVAEEMSPGAGHRWRAGGLMLQFLPKAPERARVADLPPGDAPEGTALHVVDEDDAWVEGRSLVETIEDVELIDPALSSEQLVYRLFHERGVRVFNSVPVVAQCSCSRDSVEAMLKSFSQDDRDHMVENGEISVTCEFCSANYKFAPQEVGASSGGETNGGS
;
A
#
# COMPACT_ATOMS: atom_id res chain seq x y z
N MET A 1 -16.80 11.90 38.66
CA MET A 1 -16.06 13.01 38.01
C MET A 1 -16.55 13.09 36.58
N ASN A 2 -17.48 14.02 36.29
CA ASN A 2 -17.95 14.25 34.92
C ASN A 2 -16.78 14.77 34.09
N GLN A 3 -16.41 14.02 33.04
CA GLN A 3 -15.57 14.57 32.00
C GLN A 3 -16.29 15.79 31.40
N PRO A 4 -15.59 16.91 31.15
CA PRO A 4 -16.20 18.06 30.49
C PRO A 4 -16.74 17.60 29.13
N HIS A 5 -18.01 17.90 28.86
CA HIS A 5 -18.63 17.70 27.56
C HIS A 5 -17.88 18.58 26.56
N MET A 6 -16.88 18.03 25.87
CA MET A 6 -16.29 18.69 24.72
C MET A 6 -17.34 18.65 23.61
N ASP A 7 -17.99 19.78 23.36
CA ASP A 7 -18.88 19.94 22.21
C ASP A 7 -18.06 19.71 20.94
N ILE A 8 -18.26 18.56 20.32
CA ILE A 8 -17.66 18.25 19.02
C ILE A 8 -18.40 19.11 17.98
N PRO A 9 -17.71 20.02 17.27
CA PRO A 9 -18.38 20.91 16.34
C PRO A 9 -18.99 20.12 15.19
N VAL A 10 -20.29 20.33 14.95
CA VAL A 10 -20.99 19.81 13.77
C VAL A 10 -20.75 20.77 12.61
N ARG A 11 -20.33 20.24 11.46
CA ARG A 11 -20.14 21.04 10.24
C ARG A 11 -20.56 20.25 9.00
N ALA A 12 -20.83 20.98 7.92
CA ALA A 12 -21.03 20.37 6.61
C ALA A 12 -19.74 19.68 6.12
N PRO A 13 -19.85 18.57 5.35
CA PRO A 13 -18.72 17.98 4.67
C PRO A 13 -18.02 18.99 3.76
N SER A 14 -16.69 18.87 3.64
CA SER A 14 -15.90 19.67 2.71
C SER A 14 -16.45 19.54 1.29
N ALA A 15 -16.59 20.67 0.60
CA ALA A 15 -17.06 20.72 -0.78
C ALA A 15 -15.98 20.29 -1.79
N THR A 16 -14.70 20.33 -1.39
CA THR A 16 -13.57 19.97 -2.24
C THR A 16 -12.84 18.75 -1.70
N SER A 17 -12.41 17.86 -2.60
CA SER A 17 -11.55 16.74 -2.26
C SER A 17 -10.11 17.23 -2.02
N ALA A 18 -9.48 16.72 -0.97
CA ALA A 18 -8.06 16.94 -0.69
C ALA A 18 -7.29 15.69 -1.09
N ASP A 19 -6.43 15.83 -2.09
CA ASP A 19 -5.56 14.75 -2.54
C ASP A 19 -4.35 14.58 -1.64
N ASP A 20 -3.76 13.39 -1.72
CA ASP A 20 -2.60 12.95 -0.95
C ASP A 20 -2.86 13.06 0.55
N THR A 21 -4.04 12.58 0.97
CA THR A 21 -4.45 12.58 2.37
C THR A 21 -5.07 11.27 2.81
N VAL A 22 -4.98 11.02 4.11
CA VAL A 22 -5.73 9.97 4.80
C VAL A 22 -6.65 10.62 5.81
N LEU A 23 -7.95 10.38 5.68
CA LEU A 23 -9.00 10.87 6.55
C LEU A 23 -9.49 9.72 7.46
N PRO A 24 -9.16 9.72 8.75
CA PRO A 24 -9.77 8.80 9.71
C PRO A 24 -11.21 9.20 10.02
N PHE A 25 -12.06 8.21 10.25
CA PHE A 25 -13.45 8.41 10.67
C PHE A 25 -13.92 7.33 11.66
N GLU A 26 -15.02 7.61 12.37
CA GLU A 26 -15.67 6.72 13.33
C GLU A 26 -17.19 6.80 13.19
N ILE A 27 -17.85 5.65 13.26
CA ILE A 27 -19.30 5.51 13.38
C ILE A 27 -19.58 5.00 14.79
N GLY A 28 -19.74 5.94 15.72
CA GLY A 28 -19.89 5.62 17.14
C GLY A 28 -21.07 4.71 17.45
N ALA A 29 -22.19 4.86 16.72
CA ALA A 29 -23.39 4.04 16.90
C ALA A 29 -23.19 2.55 16.53
N LEU A 30 -22.18 2.24 15.71
CA LEU A 30 -21.91 0.89 15.23
C LEU A 30 -20.62 0.29 15.84
N ASP A 31 -19.92 1.04 16.71
CA ASP A 31 -18.58 0.71 17.19
C ASP A 31 -17.57 0.47 16.03
N LEU A 32 -17.76 1.17 14.91
CA LEU A 32 -16.90 1.03 13.73
C LEU A 32 -15.97 2.23 13.59
N ARG A 33 -14.80 1.98 13.02
CA ARG A 33 -13.84 2.99 12.59
C ARG A 33 -13.36 2.68 11.19
N GLY A 34 -12.88 3.72 10.51
CA GLY A 34 -12.30 3.53 9.20
C GLY A 34 -11.38 4.66 8.79
N ARG A 35 -10.85 4.51 7.58
CA ARG A 35 -10.00 5.50 6.93
C ARG A 35 -10.35 5.57 5.46
N VAL A 36 -10.34 6.78 4.92
CA VAL A 36 -10.36 7.01 3.47
C VAL A 36 -9.00 7.54 3.06
N VAL A 37 -8.37 6.90 2.09
CA VAL A 37 -7.15 7.37 1.44
C VAL A 37 -7.52 7.93 0.08
N ARG A 38 -7.02 9.12 -0.24
CA ARG A 38 -7.05 9.68 -1.60
C ARG A 38 -5.66 10.14 -1.97
N LEU A 39 -5.14 9.61 -3.07
CA LEU A 39 -3.82 9.92 -3.62
C LEU A 39 -3.99 10.48 -5.04
N GLY A 40 -3.33 11.60 -5.29
CA GLY A 40 -3.27 12.26 -6.59
C GLY A 40 -1.82 12.44 -7.00
N ALA A 41 -1.23 13.59 -6.69
CA ALA A 41 0.12 13.91 -7.15
C ALA A 41 1.19 12.94 -6.61
N ALA A 42 1.03 12.41 -5.40
CA ALA A 42 1.97 11.45 -4.83
C ALA A 42 2.00 10.13 -5.63
N VAL A 43 0.84 9.54 -5.93
CA VAL A 43 0.79 8.28 -6.69
C VAL A 43 1.18 8.51 -8.15
N ASP A 44 0.75 9.62 -8.76
CA ASP A 44 1.12 10.00 -10.12
C ASP A 44 2.63 10.13 -10.30
N SER A 45 3.31 10.82 -9.37
CA SER A 45 4.77 10.95 -9.39
C SER A 45 5.48 9.60 -9.28
N ILE A 46 5.00 8.68 -8.45
CA ILE A 46 5.62 7.36 -8.27
C ILE A 46 5.44 6.51 -9.52
N LEU A 47 4.24 6.45 -10.07
CA LEU A 47 3.93 5.60 -11.23
C LEU A 47 4.60 6.11 -12.52
N ASN A 48 4.65 7.43 -12.72
CA ASN A 48 5.29 8.03 -13.89
C ASN A 48 6.82 7.91 -13.88
N SER A 49 7.43 7.63 -12.74
CA SER A 49 8.90 7.47 -12.63
C SER A 49 9.44 6.23 -13.35
N HIS A 50 8.60 5.24 -13.69
CA HIS A 50 9.06 3.93 -14.18
C HIS A 50 8.46 3.49 -15.53
N ASN A 51 7.59 4.30 -16.14
CA ASN A 51 6.90 4.00 -17.40
C ASN A 51 6.28 2.58 -17.41
N TYR A 52 5.54 2.25 -16.35
CA TYR A 52 4.89 0.95 -16.21
C TYR A 52 3.76 0.77 -17.25
N PRO A 53 3.56 -0.46 -17.79
CA PRO A 53 2.33 -0.78 -18.49
C PRO A 53 1.11 -0.56 -17.59
N GLN A 54 0.00 -0.10 -18.17
CA GLN A 54 -1.21 0.32 -17.43
C GLN A 54 -1.67 -0.69 -16.35
N PRO A 55 -1.71 -2.02 -16.59
CA PRO A 55 -2.13 -2.96 -15.55
C PRO A 55 -1.14 -3.05 -14.37
N VAL A 56 0.16 -2.92 -14.64
CA VAL A 56 1.20 -2.92 -13.60
C VAL A 56 1.14 -1.63 -12.78
N ALA A 57 0.91 -0.49 -13.44
CA ALA A 57 0.74 0.79 -12.79
C ALA A 57 -0.51 0.78 -11.86
N LYS A 58 -1.64 0.26 -12.36
CA LYS A 58 -2.87 0.08 -11.58
C LYS A 58 -2.62 -0.77 -10.32
N LEU A 59 -2.01 -1.93 -10.50
CA LEU A 59 -1.71 -2.86 -9.41
C LEU A 59 -0.75 -2.25 -8.36
N LEU A 60 0.28 -1.52 -8.81
CA LEU A 60 1.18 -0.81 -7.91
C LEU A 60 0.46 0.32 -7.17
N GLY A 61 -0.45 1.05 -7.84
CA GLY A 61 -1.29 2.06 -7.21
C GLY A 61 -2.18 1.48 -6.10
N GLU A 62 -2.76 0.29 -6.31
CA GLU A 62 -3.57 -0.42 -5.32
C GLU A 62 -2.72 -0.77 -4.09
N ALA A 63 -1.51 -1.28 -4.33
CA ALA A 63 -0.55 -1.56 -3.27
C ALA A 63 -0.16 -0.30 -2.50
N ILE A 64 0.02 0.85 -3.16
CA ILE A 64 0.34 2.14 -2.51
C ILE A 64 -0.82 2.58 -1.62
N ALA A 65 -2.05 2.62 -2.15
CA ALA A 65 -3.23 3.00 -1.40
C ALA A 65 -3.43 2.10 -0.17
N LEU A 66 -3.30 0.79 -0.34
CA LEU A 66 -3.37 -0.18 0.75
C LEU A 66 -2.29 0.08 1.81
N THR A 67 -1.03 0.22 1.40
CA THR A 67 0.10 0.37 2.34
C THR A 67 -0.01 1.65 3.15
N VAL A 68 -0.37 2.77 2.51
CA VAL A 68 -0.59 4.05 3.19
C VAL A 68 -1.73 3.94 4.20
N MET A 69 -2.84 3.32 3.80
CA MET A 69 -4.01 3.14 4.66
C MET A 69 -3.72 2.31 5.91
N LEU A 70 -2.97 1.21 5.76
CA LEU A 70 -2.59 0.33 6.86
C LEU A 70 -1.48 0.95 7.71
N GLY A 71 -0.45 1.53 7.08
CA GLY A 71 0.67 2.18 7.76
C GLY A 71 0.23 3.31 8.68
N MET A 72 -0.80 4.07 8.28
CA MET A 72 -1.38 5.13 9.12
C MET A 72 -2.42 4.63 10.12
N SER A 73 -2.79 3.35 10.04
CA SER A 73 -3.64 2.70 11.04
C SER A 73 -2.88 2.28 12.28
N LEU A 74 -1.63 1.89 12.10
CA LEU A 74 -0.74 1.40 13.13
C LEU A 74 -0.19 2.59 13.93
N LYS A 75 -0.27 2.53 15.27
CA LYS A 75 0.27 3.56 16.17
C LYS A 75 1.75 3.32 16.43
N PHE A 76 2.61 3.57 15.44
CA PHE A 76 4.05 3.37 15.57
C PHE A 76 4.85 4.49 14.90
N GLU A 77 6.09 4.64 15.34
CA GLU A 77 7.11 5.40 14.65
C GLU A 77 8.06 4.41 13.97
N GLY A 78 8.29 4.57 12.67
CA GLY A 78 9.11 3.64 11.90
C GLY A 78 8.68 3.48 10.46
N ARG A 79 8.96 2.30 9.90
CA ARG A 79 8.58 1.89 8.55
C ARG A 79 7.55 0.76 8.56
N PHE A 80 6.57 0.87 7.68
CA PHE A 80 5.67 -0.20 7.31
C PHE A 80 5.92 -0.55 5.84
N ILE A 81 6.25 -1.81 5.59
CA ILE A 81 6.62 -2.30 4.26
C ILE A 81 5.61 -3.36 3.86
N LEU A 82 4.96 -3.15 2.72
CA LEU A 82 4.17 -4.16 2.03
C LEU A 82 5.00 -4.69 0.87
N GLN A 83 5.20 -6.00 0.83
CA GLN A 83 5.95 -6.66 -0.24
C GLN A 83 5.19 -7.87 -0.75
N THR A 84 5.12 -8.03 -2.07
CA THR A 84 4.68 -9.29 -2.69
C THR A 84 5.87 -10.05 -3.27
N GLN A 85 5.81 -11.37 -3.23
CA GLN A 85 6.67 -12.25 -4.02
C GLN A 85 5.80 -13.33 -4.64
N THR A 86 5.80 -13.40 -5.96
CA THR A 86 4.86 -14.26 -6.69
C THR A 86 5.47 -14.88 -7.94
N ASP A 87 4.78 -15.88 -8.49
CA ASP A 87 5.14 -16.58 -9.74
C ASP A 87 4.51 -15.95 -11.01
N GLY A 88 3.62 -14.98 -10.83
CA GLY A 88 2.98 -14.24 -11.89
C GLY A 88 3.93 -13.33 -12.67
N PRO A 89 3.45 -12.70 -13.75
CA PRO A 89 4.25 -11.75 -14.53
C PRO A 89 4.77 -10.56 -13.71
N VAL A 90 4.05 -10.14 -12.67
CA VAL A 90 4.52 -9.16 -11.67
C VAL A 90 5.13 -9.91 -10.49
N ARG A 91 6.42 -10.22 -10.59
CA ARG A 91 7.18 -11.04 -9.62
C ARG A 91 7.30 -10.43 -8.23
N MET A 92 7.28 -9.09 -8.13
CA MET A 92 7.45 -8.38 -6.87
C MET A 92 6.84 -6.98 -6.94
N LEU A 93 6.10 -6.61 -5.90
CA LEU A 93 5.75 -5.24 -5.55
C LEU A 93 6.41 -4.92 -4.22
N VAL A 94 6.94 -3.70 -4.06
CA VAL A 94 7.40 -3.20 -2.76
C VAL A 94 6.84 -1.80 -2.57
N VAL A 95 6.19 -1.59 -1.44
CA VAL A 95 5.79 -0.27 -0.96
C VAL A 95 6.38 -0.06 0.42
N ASP A 96 7.12 1.03 0.59
CA ASP A 96 7.76 1.43 1.84
C ASP A 96 7.11 2.73 2.31
N PHE A 97 6.32 2.63 3.37
CA PHE A 97 5.70 3.75 4.06
C PHE A 97 6.48 4.06 5.33
N ARG A 98 6.98 5.28 5.44
CA ARG A 98 7.63 5.78 6.65
C ARG A 98 6.72 6.79 7.33
N SER A 99 6.35 6.46 8.57
CA SER A 99 5.59 7.36 9.44
C SER A 99 6.35 8.68 9.60
N PRO A 100 5.68 9.86 9.48
CA PRO A 100 4.22 10.03 9.47
C PRO A 100 3.55 10.05 8.09
N SER A 101 4.28 10.20 6.98
CA SER A 101 3.66 10.56 5.69
C SER A 101 4.39 10.11 4.43
N GLN A 102 5.63 9.62 4.53
CA GLN A 102 6.47 9.40 3.35
C GLN A 102 6.18 8.04 2.74
N VAL A 103 5.99 8.00 1.43
CA VAL A 103 5.79 6.75 0.69
C VAL A 103 6.68 6.69 -0.54
N ARG A 104 7.19 5.50 -0.82
CA ARG A 104 7.82 5.15 -2.10
C ARG A 104 7.43 3.73 -2.48
N ALA A 105 7.41 3.44 -3.76
CA ALA A 105 7.07 2.12 -4.23
C ALA A 105 7.74 1.79 -5.56
N CYS A 106 7.86 0.49 -5.85
CA CYS A 106 8.26 0.00 -7.15
C CYS A 106 7.69 -1.40 -7.42
N ALA A 107 7.67 -1.75 -8.70
CA ALA A 107 7.28 -3.07 -9.19
C ALA A 107 8.40 -3.66 -10.04
N ARG A 108 8.61 -4.97 -9.89
CA ARG A 108 9.41 -5.78 -10.81
C ARG A 108 8.47 -6.72 -11.55
N TYR A 109 8.62 -6.76 -12.88
CA TYR A 109 7.75 -7.54 -13.74
C TYR A 109 8.49 -8.03 -15.00
N ASP A 110 7.98 -9.11 -15.59
CA ASP A 110 8.41 -9.62 -16.89
C ASP A 110 7.66 -8.89 -18.01
N LYS A 111 8.39 -8.11 -18.81
CA LYS A 111 7.81 -7.27 -19.89
C LYS A 111 7.10 -8.11 -20.95
N ALA A 112 7.65 -9.26 -21.34
CA ALA A 112 7.09 -10.09 -22.39
C ALA A 112 5.80 -10.80 -21.92
N ARG A 113 5.82 -11.34 -20.69
CA ARG A 113 4.63 -11.97 -20.10
C ARG A 113 3.50 -10.97 -19.87
N VAL A 114 3.82 -9.77 -19.38
CA VAL A 114 2.82 -8.69 -19.20
C VAL A 114 2.24 -8.25 -20.54
N ALA A 115 3.06 -8.08 -21.58
CA ALA A 115 2.56 -7.74 -22.91
C ALA A 115 1.58 -8.79 -23.45
N GLY A 116 1.89 -10.08 -23.32
CA GLY A 116 0.99 -11.17 -23.72
C GLY A 116 -0.32 -11.21 -22.93
N LEU A 117 -0.30 -10.84 -21.63
CA LEU A 117 -1.52 -10.69 -20.84
C LEU A 117 -2.39 -9.51 -21.31
N ILE A 118 -1.77 -8.38 -21.65
CA ILE A 118 -2.47 -7.21 -22.20
C ILE A 118 -3.15 -7.57 -23.52
N GLU A 119 -2.43 -8.24 -24.44
CA GLU A 119 -2.98 -8.66 -25.73
C GLU A 119 -4.15 -9.65 -25.59
N SER A 120 -4.12 -10.50 -24.55
CA SER A 120 -5.18 -11.46 -24.27
C SER A 120 -6.31 -10.93 -23.38
N GLY A 121 -6.24 -9.65 -22.97
CA GLY A 121 -7.24 -9.00 -22.11
C GLY A 121 -7.26 -9.51 -20.66
N LYS A 122 -6.25 -10.26 -20.22
CA LYS A 122 -6.13 -10.85 -18.88
C LYS A 122 -5.32 -9.95 -17.96
N THR A 123 -5.89 -8.81 -17.60
CA THR A 123 -5.19 -7.75 -16.86
C THR A 123 -5.66 -7.60 -15.41
N SER A 124 -6.27 -8.63 -14.83
CA SER A 124 -6.68 -8.60 -13.43
C SER A 124 -5.48 -8.70 -12.48
N SER A 125 -5.64 -8.28 -11.23
CA SER A 125 -4.61 -8.43 -10.19
C SER A 125 -4.22 -9.90 -10.01
N ALA A 126 -5.17 -10.82 -10.14
CA ALA A 126 -4.95 -12.27 -10.09
C ALA A 126 -4.09 -12.78 -11.26
N ASP A 127 -4.33 -12.31 -12.49
CA ASP A 127 -3.53 -12.70 -13.66
C ASP A 127 -2.07 -12.21 -13.55
N LEU A 128 -1.90 -11.01 -13.00
CA LEU A 128 -0.58 -10.36 -12.85
C LEU A 128 0.24 -10.96 -11.71
N LEU A 129 -0.39 -11.20 -10.55
CA LEU A 129 0.28 -11.73 -9.37
C LEU A 129 0.41 -13.25 -9.41
N GLY A 130 -0.60 -13.98 -9.88
CA GLY A 130 -0.61 -15.45 -9.80
C GLY A 130 -0.66 -15.93 -8.35
N HIS A 131 0.28 -16.80 -7.98
CA HIS A 131 0.40 -17.38 -6.64
C HIS A 131 1.66 -16.87 -5.94
N GLY A 132 1.59 -16.77 -4.62
CA GLY A 132 2.75 -16.38 -3.82
C GLY A 132 2.35 -15.95 -2.43
N HIS A 133 3.00 -14.91 -1.93
CA HIS A 133 2.69 -14.35 -0.63
C HIS A 133 2.81 -12.83 -0.63
N LEU A 134 2.03 -12.22 0.24
CA LEU A 134 2.13 -10.83 0.62
C LEU A 134 2.67 -10.78 2.05
N ALA A 135 3.79 -10.09 2.24
CA ALA A 135 4.42 -9.84 3.53
C ALA A 135 4.14 -8.39 3.96
N MET A 136 3.62 -8.22 5.16
CA MET A 136 3.48 -6.93 5.83
C MET A 136 4.50 -6.86 6.96
N THR A 137 5.40 -5.89 6.91
CA THR A 137 6.52 -5.77 7.83
C THR A 137 6.46 -4.46 8.57
N ILE A 138 6.54 -4.51 9.91
CA ILE A 138 6.64 -3.34 10.79
C ILE A 138 8.06 -3.29 11.34
N ASP A 139 8.75 -2.20 11.08
CA ASP A 139 10.12 -1.93 11.51
C ASP A 139 10.15 -0.62 12.31
N GLN A 140 10.31 -0.71 13.63
CA GLN A 140 10.31 0.41 14.57
C GLN A 140 11.73 0.92 14.90
N GLY A 141 12.74 0.51 14.12
CA GLY A 141 14.14 0.90 14.35
C GLY A 141 14.97 -0.16 15.06
N ALA A 142 16.23 0.17 15.34
CA ALA A 142 17.26 -0.79 15.76
C ALA A 142 17.02 -1.42 17.14
N ASP A 143 16.28 -0.72 18.02
CA ASP A 143 16.04 -1.17 19.39
C ASP A 143 14.83 -2.11 19.52
N MET A 144 14.09 -2.32 18.42
CA MET A 144 12.88 -3.14 18.39
C MET A 144 12.99 -4.26 17.37
N ASN A 145 12.42 -5.42 17.71
CA ASN A 145 12.35 -6.52 16.77
C ASN A 145 11.39 -6.17 15.62
N ARG A 146 11.84 -6.44 14.39
CA ARG A 146 11.00 -6.37 13.21
C ARG A 146 9.89 -7.42 13.30
N TYR A 147 8.64 -6.98 13.18
CA TYR A 147 7.49 -7.86 13.07
C TYR A 147 7.13 -8.04 11.59
N GLN A 148 6.84 -9.27 11.18
CA GLN A 148 6.44 -9.57 9.81
C GLN A 148 5.32 -10.61 9.83
N GLY A 149 4.17 -10.24 9.26
CA GLY A 149 3.07 -11.17 8.99
C GLY A 149 2.99 -11.50 7.50
N LEU A 150 2.72 -12.77 7.19
CA LEU A 150 2.60 -13.29 5.83
C LEU A 150 1.18 -13.76 5.56
N VAL A 151 0.66 -13.47 4.38
CA VAL A 151 -0.59 -14.00 3.87
C VAL A 151 -0.38 -14.60 2.48
N ALA A 152 -0.99 -15.74 2.21
CA ALA A 152 -0.92 -16.38 0.90
C ALA A 152 -1.70 -15.59 -0.14
N LEU A 153 -1.12 -15.43 -1.33
CA LEU A 153 -1.80 -14.93 -2.52
C LEU A 153 -2.15 -16.14 -3.39
N ASN A 154 -3.44 -16.43 -3.54
CA ASN A 154 -3.94 -17.58 -4.29
C ASN A 154 -4.81 -17.11 -5.48
N GLY A 155 -4.25 -16.31 -6.38
CA GLY A 155 -5.01 -15.78 -7.53
C GLY A 155 -6.15 -14.82 -7.13
N GLY A 156 -6.00 -14.11 -6.02
CA GLY A 156 -6.93 -13.08 -5.54
C GLY A 156 -6.42 -11.66 -5.75
N THR A 157 -7.20 -10.69 -5.27
CA THR A 157 -6.83 -9.27 -5.27
C THR A 157 -6.00 -8.90 -4.03
N LEU A 158 -5.43 -7.69 -4.03
CA LEU A 158 -4.79 -7.14 -2.82
C LEU A 158 -5.81 -6.86 -1.70
N GLU A 159 -7.09 -6.64 -2.05
CA GLU A 159 -8.16 -6.52 -1.06
C GLU A 159 -8.37 -7.85 -0.32
N ASP A 160 -8.48 -8.95 -1.07
CA ASP A 160 -8.68 -10.30 -0.50
C ASP A 160 -7.53 -10.67 0.44
N ALA A 161 -6.29 -10.38 0.01
CA ALA A 161 -5.09 -10.61 0.81
C ALA A 161 -5.11 -9.77 2.11
N ALA A 162 -5.56 -8.52 2.05
CA ALA A 162 -5.69 -7.68 3.23
C ALA A 162 -6.77 -8.21 4.19
N HIS A 163 -7.93 -8.66 3.68
CA HIS A 163 -8.98 -9.22 4.54
C HIS A 163 -8.50 -10.49 5.24
N GLU A 164 -7.83 -11.38 4.53
CA GLU A 164 -7.28 -12.61 5.10
C GLU A 164 -6.18 -12.33 6.13
N TYR A 165 -5.31 -11.35 5.88
CA TYR A 165 -4.30 -10.91 6.85
C TYR A 165 -4.93 -10.46 8.18
N PHE A 166 -5.92 -9.55 8.13
CA PHE A 166 -6.55 -9.05 9.36
C PHE A 166 -7.43 -10.08 10.06
N LYS A 167 -8.05 -10.99 9.29
CA LYS A 167 -8.82 -12.11 9.85
C LYS A 167 -7.92 -13.08 10.61
N SER A 168 -6.79 -13.47 10.04
CA SER A 168 -5.90 -14.49 10.59
C SER A 168 -4.94 -13.96 11.66
N SER A 169 -4.30 -12.81 11.41
CA SER A 169 -3.19 -12.30 12.24
C SER A 169 -3.67 -11.36 13.34
N GLU A 170 -4.69 -10.55 13.06
CA GLU A 170 -5.18 -9.51 13.99
C GLU A 170 -6.52 -9.86 14.64
N GLN A 171 -7.25 -10.84 14.10
CA GLN A 171 -8.61 -11.23 14.53
C GLN A 171 -9.58 -10.05 14.59
N ILE A 172 -9.42 -9.07 13.69
CA ILE A 172 -10.30 -7.91 13.59
C ILE A 172 -11.03 -7.97 12.25
N PRO A 173 -12.37 -8.11 12.25
CA PRO A 173 -13.16 -7.96 11.03
C PRO A 173 -12.79 -6.67 10.31
N THR A 174 -12.33 -6.82 9.08
CA THR A 174 -11.77 -5.74 8.28
C THR A 174 -12.31 -5.82 6.86
N ARG A 175 -12.83 -4.71 6.35
CA ARG A 175 -13.22 -4.57 4.95
C ARG A 175 -12.38 -3.47 4.33
N VAL A 176 -11.87 -3.73 3.14
CA VAL A 176 -11.03 -2.81 2.35
C VAL A 176 -11.60 -2.75 0.95
N ARG A 177 -11.68 -1.55 0.40
CA ARG A 177 -11.91 -1.26 -1.01
C ARG A 177 -10.79 -0.38 -1.54
N LEU A 178 -10.30 -0.67 -2.73
CA LEU A 178 -9.23 0.00 -3.43
C LEU A 178 -9.69 0.30 -4.85
N ALA A 179 -9.29 1.46 -5.37
CA ALA A 179 -9.52 1.81 -6.75
C ALA A 179 -8.36 2.63 -7.28
N VAL A 180 -7.99 2.38 -8.52
CA VAL A 180 -6.95 3.12 -9.23
C VAL A 180 -7.37 3.30 -10.67
N ALA A 181 -7.28 4.53 -11.17
CA ALA A 181 -7.50 4.81 -12.58
C ALA A 181 -6.69 6.02 -13.04
N GLU A 182 -6.65 6.18 -14.36
CA GLU A 182 -6.14 7.39 -15.00
C GLU A 182 -7.29 8.40 -15.16
N GLU A 183 -7.11 9.55 -14.55
CA GLU A 183 -7.92 10.73 -14.79
C GLU A 183 -7.47 11.38 -16.10
N MET A 184 -8.41 11.56 -17.02
CA MET A 184 -8.20 12.27 -18.27
C MET A 184 -8.83 13.65 -18.18
N SER A 185 -8.01 14.69 -18.09
CA SER A 185 -8.47 16.07 -18.07
C SER A 185 -8.23 16.74 -19.44
N PRO A 186 -9.24 17.39 -20.04
CA PRO A 186 -9.07 18.15 -21.27
C PRO A 186 -7.92 19.16 -21.15
N GLY A 187 -6.85 18.98 -21.92
CA GLY A 187 -5.69 19.89 -21.96
C GLY A 187 -4.65 19.72 -20.85
N ALA A 188 -4.85 18.85 -19.86
CA ALA A 188 -3.92 18.65 -18.73
C ALA A 188 -3.23 17.26 -18.72
N GLY A 189 -3.49 16.43 -19.74
CA GLY A 189 -2.91 15.08 -19.86
C GLY A 189 -3.66 14.03 -19.07
N HIS A 190 -3.03 12.86 -18.94
CA HIS A 190 -3.49 11.79 -18.03
C HIS A 190 -2.77 11.96 -16.68
N ARG A 191 -3.47 11.66 -15.59
CA ARG A 191 -2.91 11.61 -14.24
C ARG A 191 -3.41 10.37 -13.51
N TRP A 192 -2.54 9.70 -12.79
CA TRP A 192 -2.95 8.59 -11.95
C TRP A 192 -3.63 9.08 -10.68
N ARG A 193 -4.75 8.44 -10.32
CA ARG A 193 -5.43 8.63 -9.05
C ARG A 193 -5.63 7.28 -8.39
N ALA A 194 -5.39 7.22 -7.09
CA ALA A 194 -5.60 6.03 -6.29
C ALA A 194 -6.40 6.39 -5.04
N GLY A 195 -7.36 5.55 -4.70
CA GLY A 195 -8.23 5.74 -3.56
C GLY A 195 -8.48 4.43 -2.84
N GLY A 196 -8.90 4.54 -1.59
CA GLY A 196 -9.39 3.36 -0.89
C GLY A 196 -10.07 3.70 0.42
N LEU A 197 -10.87 2.76 0.89
CA LEU A 197 -11.57 2.84 2.17
C LEU A 197 -11.34 1.55 2.95
N MET A 198 -11.00 1.69 4.23
CA MET A 198 -10.93 0.59 5.18
C MET A 198 -11.94 0.81 6.29
N LEU A 199 -12.63 -0.26 6.69
CA LEU A 199 -13.56 -0.32 7.80
C LEU A 199 -13.15 -1.45 8.75
N GLN A 200 -13.17 -1.19 10.05
CA GLN A 200 -12.86 -2.13 11.13
C GLN A 200 -13.74 -1.86 12.36
N PHE A 201 -13.86 -2.84 13.23
CA PHE A 201 -14.33 -2.59 14.59
C PHE A 201 -13.36 -1.73 15.40
N LEU A 202 -13.91 -1.00 16.39
CA LEU A 202 -13.14 -0.34 17.44
C LEU A 202 -12.46 -1.39 18.35
N PRO A 203 -11.22 -1.14 18.83
CA PRO A 203 -10.52 -2.06 19.74
C PRO A 203 -11.24 -2.36 21.07
N LYS A 204 -12.23 -1.56 21.45
CA LYS A 204 -13.02 -1.73 22.68
C LYS A 204 -14.27 -2.62 22.50
N ALA A 205 -14.46 -3.19 21.32
CA ALA A 205 -15.53 -4.13 21.02
C ALA A 205 -15.05 -5.59 20.81
N PRO A 206 -14.09 -6.14 21.61
CA PRO A 206 -13.61 -7.51 21.41
C PRO A 206 -14.70 -8.57 21.63
N GLU A 207 -15.73 -8.27 22.43
CA GLU A 207 -16.92 -9.12 22.58
C GLU A 207 -17.75 -9.23 21.29
N ARG A 208 -17.74 -8.18 20.45
CA ARG A 208 -18.48 -8.10 19.17
C ARG A 208 -17.65 -8.60 17.98
N ALA A 209 -16.32 -8.60 18.12
CA ALA A 209 -15.37 -9.10 17.14
C ALA A 209 -15.05 -10.61 17.32
N ARG A 210 -15.77 -11.32 18.22
CA ARG A 210 -15.58 -12.76 18.44
C ARG A 210 -15.81 -13.52 17.13
N VAL A 211 -14.72 -13.98 16.53
CA VAL A 211 -14.74 -15.04 15.53
C VAL A 211 -14.85 -16.36 16.28
N ALA A 212 -15.58 -17.35 15.73
CA ALA A 212 -15.70 -18.67 16.35
C ALA A 212 -14.30 -19.24 16.66
N ASP A 213 -14.01 -19.47 17.95
CA ASP A 213 -12.75 -20.06 18.39
C ASP A 213 -12.67 -21.50 17.89
N LEU A 214 -11.63 -21.76 17.09
CA LEU A 214 -11.05 -23.05 16.75
C LEU A 214 -11.85 -23.98 15.80
N PRO A 215 -11.18 -24.64 14.85
CA PRO A 215 -11.69 -25.87 14.25
C PRO A 215 -11.89 -26.89 15.37
N PRO A 216 -12.94 -27.70 15.33
CA PRO A 216 -13.20 -28.63 16.41
C PRO A 216 -12.14 -29.74 16.34
N GLY A 217 -11.11 -29.66 17.19
CA GLY A 217 -9.87 -30.44 17.07
C GLY A 217 -10.10 -31.95 16.91
N ASP A 218 -11.04 -32.51 17.67
CA ASP A 218 -11.38 -33.95 17.66
C ASP A 218 -12.87 -34.20 17.34
N ALA A 219 -13.58 -33.27 16.67
CA ALA A 219 -14.98 -33.52 16.38
C ALA A 219 -15.17 -34.60 15.31
N PRO A 220 -16.16 -35.50 15.48
CA PRO A 220 -16.51 -36.50 14.48
C PRO A 220 -16.75 -35.88 13.09
N GLU A 221 -16.33 -36.59 12.03
CA GLU A 221 -16.73 -36.25 10.65
C GLU A 221 -18.25 -36.08 10.59
N GLY A 222 -18.71 -34.91 10.11
CA GLY A 222 -20.13 -34.55 10.06
C GLY A 222 -20.64 -33.68 11.22
N THR A 223 -19.77 -33.25 12.13
CA THR A 223 -20.15 -32.29 13.18
C THR A 223 -20.48 -30.93 12.55
N ALA A 224 -21.71 -30.46 12.76
CA ALA A 224 -22.12 -29.12 12.35
C ALA A 224 -21.25 -28.10 13.10
N LEU A 225 -20.47 -27.31 12.35
CA LEU A 225 -19.71 -26.21 12.92
C LEU A 225 -20.68 -25.23 13.58
N HIS A 226 -20.37 -24.77 14.79
CA HIS A 226 -21.09 -23.66 15.39
C HIS A 226 -20.87 -22.41 14.52
N VAL A 227 -21.90 -22.05 13.76
CA VAL A 227 -21.95 -20.76 13.06
C VAL A 227 -22.30 -19.72 14.12
N VAL A 228 -21.34 -18.86 14.45
CA VAL A 228 -21.63 -17.64 15.22
C VAL A 228 -22.21 -16.64 14.22
N ASP A 229 -23.41 -16.15 14.48
CA ASP A 229 -24.03 -15.10 13.66
C ASP A 229 -23.11 -13.88 13.63
N GLU A 230 -22.87 -13.33 12.43
CA GLU A 230 -22.10 -12.10 12.29
C GLU A 230 -22.82 -10.95 13.00
N ASP A 231 -22.07 -10.09 13.69
CA ASP A 231 -22.63 -8.94 14.40
C ASP A 231 -23.38 -8.00 13.43
N ASP A 232 -24.63 -7.66 13.76
CA ASP A 232 -25.50 -6.84 12.89
C ASP A 232 -24.86 -5.49 12.48
N ALA A 233 -24.08 -4.86 13.36
CA ALA A 233 -23.40 -3.62 13.02
C ALA A 233 -22.25 -3.83 12.03
N TRP A 234 -21.57 -4.98 12.10
CA TRP A 234 -20.59 -5.37 11.09
C TRP A 234 -21.26 -5.56 9.74
N VAL A 235 -22.37 -6.31 9.72
CA VAL A 235 -23.12 -6.59 8.49
C VAL A 235 -23.59 -5.27 7.87
N GLU A 236 -24.19 -4.38 8.66
CA GLU A 236 -24.63 -3.07 8.20
C GLU A 236 -23.47 -2.23 7.63
N GLY A 237 -22.38 -2.09 8.39
CA GLY A 237 -21.23 -1.30 7.97
C GLY A 237 -20.54 -1.85 6.71
N ARG A 238 -20.37 -3.17 6.65
CA ARG A 238 -19.81 -3.87 5.48
C ARG A 238 -20.70 -3.66 4.25
N SER A 239 -22.01 -3.88 4.37
CA SER A 239 -22.94 -3.76 3.25
C SER A 239 -22.95 -2.35 2.67
N LEU A 240 -22.83 -1.30 3.49
CA LEU A 240 -22.69 0.07 3.01
C LEU A 240 -21.36 0.29 2.28
N VAL A 241 -20.24 -0.22 2.81
CA VAL A 241 -18.94 -0.11 2.12
C VAL A 241 -18.91 -0.88 0.79
N GLU A 242 -19.67 -1.96 0.67
CA GLU A 242 -19.77 -2.76 -0.55
C GLU A 242 -20.50 -2.04 -1.68
N THR A 243 -21.34 -1.03 -1.38
CA THR A 243 -22.00 -0.22 -2.41
C THR A 243 -21.08 0.83 -3.04
N ILE A 244 -19.87 1.03 -2.51
CA ILE A 244 -18.95 2.04 -3.03
C ILE A 244 -18.53 1.64 -4.44
N GLU A 245 -18.68 2.56 -5.39
CA GLU A 245 -18.17 2.39 -6.74
C GLU A 245 -16.70 2.84 -6.82
N ASP A 246 -15.90 2.21 -7.69
CA ASP A 246 -14.49 2.55 -7.85
C ASP A 246 -14.28 4.04 -8.18
N VAL A 247 -15.20 4.62 -8.96
CA VAL A 247 -15.17 6.04 -9.31
C VAL A 247 -15.30 6.94 -8.08
N GLU A 248 -16.11 6.57 -7.09
CA GLU A 248 -16.31 7.39 -5.89
C GLU A 248 -15.03 7.48 -5.04
N LEU A 249 -14.19 6.44 -5.07
CA LEU A 249 -12.91 6.42 -4.36
C LEU A 249 -11.84 7.31 -5.00
N ILE A 250 -11.96 7.61 -6.29
CA ILE A 250 -10.96 8.37 -7.05
C ILE A 250 -11.45 9.71 -7.57
N ASP A 251 -12.76 9.99 -7.55
CA ASP A 251 -13.35 11.22 -8.07
C ASP A 251 -12.84 12.47 -7.30
N PRO A 252 -12.18 13.44 -7.95
CA PRO A 252 -11.75 14.69 -7.32
C PRO A 252 -12.92 15.60 -6.91
N ALA A 253 -14.10 15.44 -7.51
CA ALA A 253 -15.28 16.21 -7.18
C ALA A 253 -16.00 15.69 -5.93
N LEU A 254 -15.70 14.47 -5.48
CA LEU A 254 -16.24 13.87 -4.27
C LEU A 254 -15.21 13.92 -3.15
N SER A 255 -15.46 14.71 -2.11
CA SER A 255 -14.56 14.74 -0.96
C SER A 255 -14.65 13.46 -0.13
N SER A 256 -13.57 13.10 0.57
CA SER A 256 -13.57 11.96 1.51
C SER A 256 -14.63 12.10 2.60
N GLU A 257 -14.90 13.33 3.06
CA GLU A 257 -15.95 13.61 4.05
C GLU A 257 -17.35 13.40 3.48
N GLN A 258 -17.58 13.82 2.24
CA GLN A 258 -18.86 13.61 1.55
C GLN A 258 -19.11 12.13 1.30
N LEU A 259 -18.09 11.36 0.91
CA LEU A 259 -18.18 9.91 0.73
C LEU A 259 -18.62 9.22 2.03
N VAL A 260 -17.92 9.44 3.14
CA VAL A 260 -18.28 8.79 4.41
C VAL A 260 -19.61 9.31 4.96
N TYR A 261 -19.97 10.56 4.70
CA TYR A 261 -21.29 11.09 5.05
C TYR A 261 -22.39 10.39 4.24
N ARG A 262 -22.25 10.23 2.93
CA ARG A 262 -23.23 9.49 2.10
C ARG A 262 -23.47 8.08 2.64
N LEU A 263 -22.39 7.38 2.99
CA LEU A 263 -22.46 6.02 3.53
C LEU A 263 -23.14 5.95 4.90
N PHE A 264 -22.81 6.86 5.82
CA PHE A 264 -23.14 6.69 7.25
C PHE A 264 -23.98 7.82 7.87
N HIS A 265 -24.60 8.69 7.06
CA HIS A 265 -25.39 9.83 7.54
C HIS A 265 -26.50 9.42 8.53
N GLU A 266 -27.15 8.26 8.34
CA GLU A 266 -28.23 7.79 9.22
C GLU A 266 -27.74 7.46 10.64
N ARG A 267 -26.51 6.94 10.77
CA ARG A 267 -25.90 6.57 12.06
C ARG A 267 -25.07 7.70 12.69
N GLY A 268 -24.73 8.70 11.90
CA GLY A 268 -23.81 9.76 12.26
C GLY A 268 -22.35 9.32 12.11
N VAL A 269 -21.57 10.14 11.40
CA VAL A 269 -20.14 9.92 11.19
C VAL A 269 -19.33 11.04 11.83
N ARG A 270 -18.25 10.66 12.51
CA ARG A 270 -17.25 11.59 13.04
C ARG A 270 -15.98 11.45 12.21
N VAL A 271 -15.50 12.55 11.65
CA VAL A 271 -14.21 12.59 10.95
C VAL A 271 -13.14 13.23 11.83
N PHE A 272 -11.89 12.86 11.61
CA PHE A 272 -10.73 13.44 12.30
C PHE A 272 -9.90 14.30 11.34
N ASN A 273 -8.81 14.88 11.84
CA ASN A 273 -7.89 15.61 10.97
C ASN A 273 -7.28 14.68 9.93
N SER A 274 -7.32 15.11 8.67
CA SER A 274 -6.59 14.45 7.61
C SER A 274 -5.08 14.54 7.86
N VAL A 275 -4.38 13.48 7.51
CA VAL A 275 -2.92 13.43 7.59
C VAL A 275 -2.37 13.39 6.15
N PRO A 276 -1.39 14.24 5.81
CA PRO A 276 -0.85 14.31 4.46
C PRO A 276 0.02 13.09 4.13
N VAL A 277 0.12 12.79 2.84
CA VAL A 277 0.97 11.74 2.27
C VAL A 277 1.90 12.40 1.26
N VAL A 278 3.17 11.99 1.24
CA VAL A 278 4.18 12.59 0.36
C VAL A 278 4.96 11.48 -0.33
N ALA A 279 5.02 11.53 -1.67
CA ALA A 279 5.94 10.70 -2.44
C ALA A 279 7.37 11.16 -2.20
N GLN A 280 8.18 10.36 -1.50
CA GLN A 280 9.56 10.73 -1.18
C GLN A 280 10.45 9.48 -1.13
N CYS A 281 11.49 9.48 -1.96
CA CYS A 281 12.53 8.47 -1.89
C CYS A 281 13.63 8.89 -0.92
N SER A 282 14.23 7.92 -0.21
CA SER A 282 15.36 8.13 0.70
C SER A 282 16.73 8.00 0.03
N CYS A 283 16.81 7.80 -1.29
CA CYS A 283 18.09 7.67 -1.97
C CYS A 283 18.82 9.02 -1.99
N SER A 284 20.14 8.97 -1.85
CA SER A 284 21.02 10.13 -2.01
C SER A 284 22.31 9.67 -2.69
N ARG A 285 23.05 10.60 -3.28
CA ARG A 285 24.37 10.31 -3.86
C ARG A 285 25.27 9.65 -2.80
N ASP A 286 25.31 10.21 -1.60
CA ASP A 286 26.13 9.72 -0.48
C ASP A 286 25.76 8.28 -0.07
N SER A 287 24.46 7.96 -0.01
CA SER A 287 24.01 6.61 0.31
C SER A 287 24.39 5.59 -0.77
N VAL A 288 24.31 5.98 -2.03
CA VAL A 288 24.70 5.11 -3.15
C VAL A 288 26.22 4.95 -3.19
N GLU A 289 26.98 6.01 -2.96
CA GLU A 289 28.43 5.96 -2.86
C GLU A 289 28.90 5.06 -1.72
N ALA A 290 28.31 5.17 -0.54
CA ALA A 290 28.59 4.32 0.60
C ALA A 290 28.28 2.83 0.32
N MET A 291 27.18 2.56 -0.40
CA MET A 291 26.85 1.22 -0.87
C MET A 291 27.91 0.70 -1.85
N LEU A 292 28.30 1.50 -2.84
CA LEU A 292 29.35 1.12 -3.81
C LEU A 292 30.67 0.79 -3.09
N LYS A 293 31.07 1.59 -2.11
CA LYS A 293 32.28 1.38 -1.30
C LYS A 293 32.23 0.14 -0.40
N SER A 294 31.04 -0.43 -0.15
CA SER A 294 30.90 -1.65 0.65
C SER A 294 31.22 -2.94 -0.12
N PHE A 295 31.25 -2.89 -1.45
CA PHE A 295 31.65 -4.02 -2.30
C PHE A 295 33.17 -4.19 -2.35
N SER A 296 33.61 -5.39 -2.75
CA SER A 296 35.04 -5.67 -2.93
C SER A 296 35.64 -4.79 -4.05
N GLN A 297 36.97 -4.68 -4.09
CA GLN A 297 37.64 -3.95 -5.17
C GLN A 297 37.32 -4.56 -6.53
N ASP A 298 37.44 -5.89 -6.64
CA ASP A 298 37.17 -6.61 -7.87
C ASP A 298 35.73 -6.38 -8.36
N ASP A 299 34.74 -6.43 -7.47
CA ASP A 299 33.34 -6.14 -7.81
C ASP A 299 33.17 -4.71 -8.35
N ARG A 300 33.80 -3.73 -7.69
CA ARG A 300 33.74 -2.32 -8.12
C ARG A 300 34.41 -2.10 -9.48
N ASP A 301 35.52 -2.79 -9.74
CA ASP A 301 36.22 -2.71 -11.03
C ASP A 301 35.38 -3.35 -12.16
N HIS A 302 34.68 -4.45 -11.85
CA HIS A 302 33.74 -5.09 -12.77
C HIS A 302 32.47 -4.28 -13.03
N MET A 303 32.11 -3.33 -12.16
CA MET A 303 30.97 -2.43 -12.35
C MET A 303 31.26 -1.25 -13.30
N VAL A 304 32.53 -1.01 -13.68
CA VAL A 304 32.89 0.10 -14.56
C VAL A 304 32.50 -0.21 -16.00
N GLU A 305 31.59 0.59 -16.56
CA GLU A 305 31.17 0.51 -17.96
C GLU A 305 31.41 1.87 -18.64
N ASN A 306 32.10 1.88 -19.78
CA ASN A 306 32.43 3.11 -20.51
C ASN A 306 33.13 4.19 -19.65
N GLY A 307 33.88 3.78 -18.64
CA GLY A 307 34.62 4.68 -17.75
C GLY A 307 33.79 5.34 -16.65
N GLU A 308 32.53 4.95 -16.46
CA GLU A 308 31.68 5.39 -15.35
C GLU A 308 31.02 4.20 -14.64
N ILE A 309 30.63 4.40 -13.39
CA ILE A 309 29.72 3.49 -12.68
C ILE A 309 28.37 4.19 -12.58
N SER A 310 27.32 3.56 -13.11
CA SER A 310 25.95 4.10 -13.06
C SER A 310 25.06 3.21 -12.20
N VAL A 311 24.33 3.84 -11.27
CA VAL A 311 23.37 3.15 -10.39
C VAL A 311 22.03 3.83 -10.53
N THR A 312 21.03 3.06 -10.97
CA THR A 312 19.65 3.54 -11.03
C THR A 312 18.91 3.11 -9.78
N CYS A 313 18.28 4.07 -9.09
CA CYS A 313 17.46 3.77 -7.93
C CYS A 313 16.16 3.06 -8.36
N GLU A 314 15.97 1.83 -7.89
CA GLU A 314 14.76 1.02 -8.19
C GLU A 314 13.44 1.65 -7.71
N PHE A 315 13.46 2.64 -6.81
CA PHE A 315 12.24 3.29 -6.30
C PHE A 315 11.84 4.56 -7.06
N CYS A 316 12.81 5.41 -7.41
CA CYS A 316 12.52 6.73 -8.01
C CYS A 316 13.15 6.92 -9.39
N SER A 317 13.83 5.90 -9.92
CA SER A 317 14.54 5.95 -11.20
C SER A 317 15.63 7.00 -11.32
N ALA A 318 16.02 7.65 -10.22
CA ALA A 318 17.17 8.55 -10.20
C ALA A 318 18.43 7.79 -10.61
N ASN A 319 19.15 8.30 -11.60
CA ASN A 319 20.39 7.74 -12.09
C ASN A 319 21.58 8.49 -11.49
N TYR A 320 22.37 7.80 -10.67
CA TYR A 320 23.59 8.31 -10.06
C TYR A 320 24.80 7.81 -10.83
N LYS A 321 25.60 8.75 -11.34
CA LYS A 321 26.85 8.48 -12.05
C LYS A 321 28.04 8.82 -11.17
N PHE A 322 29.03 7.94 -11.12
CA PHE A 322 30.27 8.09 -10.37
C PHE A 322 31.48 7.85 -11.28
N ALA A 323 32.52 8.68 -11.15
CA ALA A 323 33.82 8.32 -11.69
C ALA A 323 34.42 7.15 -10.88
N PRO A 324 35.17 6.22 -11.49
CA PRO A 324 35.76 5.07 -10.78
C PRO A 324 36.51 5.48 -9.51
N GLN A 325 37.26 6.57 -9.56
CA GLN A 325 38.06 7.04 -8.44
C GLN A 325 37.22 7.53 -7.25
N GLU A 326 36.00 8.04 -7.47
CA GLU A 326 35.11 8.51 -6.39
C GLU A 326 34.70 7.37 -5.45
N VAL A 327 34.52 6.17 -6.02
CA VAL A 327 34.13 4.96 -5.29
C VAL A 327 35.30 4.03 -5.05
N GLY A 328 36.52 4.48 -5.36
CA GLY A 328 37.75 3.72 -5.19
C GLY A 328 37.89 2.53 -6.13
N ALA A 329 37.21 2.52 -7.27
CA ALA A 329 37.43 1.56 -8.36
C ALA A 329 38.70 1.94 -9.15
N SER A 330 39.41 0.94 -9.64
CA SER A 330 40.55 1.09 -10.53
C SER A 330 40.03 1.62 -11.87
N SER A 331 40.46 2.81 -12.30
CA SER A 331 40.25 3.22 -13.68
C SER A 331 41.10 2.30 -14.55
N GLY A 332 40.48 1.32 -15.21
CA GLY A 332 41.15 0.40 -16.13
C GLY A 332 41.97 1.19 -17.16
N GLY A 333 43.27 1.30 -16.89
CA GLY A 333 44.23 2.03 -17.69
C GLY A 333 45.42 1.12 -17.97
N GLU A 334 45.52 0.76 -19.25
CA GLU A 334 46.70 0.28 -19.96
C GLU A 334 47.09 -1.21 -19.84
N THR A 335 46.86 -1.89 -20.96
CA THR A 335 47.59 -3.05 -21.45
C THR A 335 49.06 -3.07 -21.05
N ASN A 336 49.47 -4.03 -20.22
CA ASN A 336 50.88 -4.43 -20.13
C ASN A 336 51.23 -5.27 -21.37
N GLY A 337 51.54 -4.58 -22.46
CA GLY A 337 52.41 -5.07 -23.52
C GLY A 337 53.85 -4.62 -23.23
N GLY A 338 54.71 -5.54 -22.80
CA GLY A 338 56.16 -5.31 -22.66
C GLY A 338 56.78 -6.46 -21.86
N SER A 339 57.83 -7.15 -22.30
CA SER A 339 58.64 -7.12 -23.51
C SER A 339 59.18 -8.53 -23.75
#